data_AF-A0A2L2U0Q4-F1
#
_entry.id   AF-A0A2L2U0Q4-F1
#
_cell.length_a   1.000
_cell.length_b   1.000
_cell.length_c   1.000
_cell.angle_alpha   90.00
_cell.angle_beta   90.00
_cell.angle_gamma   90.00
#
_symmetry.space_group_name_H-M   'P 1'
#
loop_
_entity.id
_entity.type
_entity.pdbx_description
1 polymer ?
#
loop_
_entity_poly.entity_id
_entity_poly.type
_entity_poly.pdbx_seq_one_letter_code
_entity_poly.pdbx_strand_id
1 'polypeptide(L)'
;MFPNLEAYYTKHMTHLQQLKACMEESGDVSNINYIFQSRITNVDTLEILFEALLKWAGGEITIGKWERRLTLDVRKDEDKEAFYAFLGSPHGSMSSYLLLNHKENLGIKTINKVDIFVPSVPWTILAEGVSDLARAAKVSCVFHVTTV
;
A
#
# COMPACT_ATOMS: atom_id res chain seq x y z
N MET A 1 7.77 -23.55 11.66
CA MET A 1 9.00 -22.89 11.14
C MET A 1 8.76 -21.39 11.23
N PHE A 2 9.39 -20.72 12.20
CA PHE A 2 9.15 -19.30 12.48
C PHE A 2 9.67 -18.44 11.30
N PRO A 3 8.91 -17.44 10.81
CA PRO A 3 9.39 -16.59 9.74
C PRO A 3 10.49 -15.66 10.27
N ASN A 4 11.45 -15.39 9.37
CA ASN A 4 12.66 -14.60 9.53
C ASN A 4 12.55 -13.43 10.55
N LEU A 5 13.39 -13.43 11.59
CA LEU A 5 13.40 -12.43 12.67
C LEU A 5 13.59 -11.00 12.14
N GLU A 6 14.33 -10.80 11.06
CA GLU A 6 14.49 -9.47 10.44
C GLU A 6 13.18 -8.87 9.95
N ALA A 7 12.29 -9.68 9.37
CA ALA A 7 10.98 -9.22 8.95
C ALA A 7 10.19 -8.70 10.15
N TYR A 8 10.21 -9.45 11.26
CA TYR A 8 9.55 -9.08 12.52
C TYR A 8 10.08 -7.76 13.09
N TYR A 9 11.41 -7.57 13.15
CA TYR A 9 12.02 -6.33 13.63
C TYR A 9 11.69 -5.13 12.73
N THR A 10 11.69 -5.32 11.41
CA THR A 10 11.38 -4.24 10.47
C THR A 10 9.91 -3.81 10.59
N LYS A 11 8.98 -4.76 10.82
CA LYS A 11 7.55 -4.44 11.09
C LYS A 11 7.39 -3.55 12.32
N HIS A 12 8.10 -3.88 13.40
CA HIS A 12 8.07 -3.10 14.64
C HIS A 12 8.66 -1.69 14.46
N MET A 13 9.74 -1.55 13.70
CA MET A 13 10.36 -0.25 13.47
C MET A 13 9.51 0.69 12.61
N THR A 14 8.86 0.19 11.55
CA THR A 14 7.93 1.00 10.75
C THR A 14 6.73 1.45 11.57
N HIS A 15 6.21 0.56 12.41
CA HIS A 15 5.15 0.88 13.35
C HIS A 15 5.55 1.97 14.35
N LEU A 16 6.75 1.88 14.94
CA LEU A 16 7.28 2.88 15.86
C LEU A 16 7.52 4.24 15.19
N GLN A 17 7.93 4.26 13.92
CA GLN A 17 8.09 5.50 13.15
C GLN A 17 6.75 6.18 12.87
N GLN A 18 5.71 5.41 12.52
CA GLN A 18 4.36 5.93 12.32
C GLN A 18 3.74 6.42 13.62
N LEU A 19 3.90 5.68 14.73
CA LEU A 19 3.48 6.15 16.06
C LEU A 19 4.19 7.43 16.46
N LYS A 20 5.50 7.52 16.25
CA LYS A 20 6.28 8.73 16.57
C LYS A 20 5.76 9.93 15.79
N ALA A 21 5.49 9.78 14.50
CA ALA A 21 4.91 10.84 13.68
C ALA A 21 3.51 11.26 14.16
N CYS A 22 2.66 10.31 14.59
CA CYS A 22 1.34 10.63 15.15
C CYS A 22 1.41 11.27 16.55
N MET A 23 2.37 10.88 17.38
CA MET A 23 2.52 11.37 18.76
C MET A 23 3.17 12.76 18.83
N GLU A 24 3.98 13.14 17.84
CA GLU A 24 4.65 14.46 17.80
C GLU A 24 3.68 15.62 17.52
N GLU A 25 2.48 15.37 16.96
CA GLU A 25 1.52 16.43 16.60
C GLU A 25 0.29 16.56 17.52
N SER A 26 0.22 15.90 18.68
CA SER A 26 -0.95 15.96 19.59
C SER A 26 -2.31 15.62 18.93
N GLY A 27 -2.28 14.86 17.83
CA GLY A 27 -3.46 14.50 17.05
C GLY A 27 -4.26 13.37 17.72
N ASP A 28 -5.58 13.43 17.58
CA ASP A 28 -6.46 12.32 17.92
C ASP A 28 -6.15 11.11 17.02
N VAL A 29 -5.43 10.14 17.59
CA VAL A 29 -5.01 8.92 16.90
C VAL A 29 -6.19 8.04 16.49
N SER A 30 -7.39 8.22 17.05
CA SER A 30 -8.57 7.43 16.67
C SER A 30 -9.09 7.74 15.25
N ASN A 31 -8.62 8.84 14.64
CA ASN A 31 -9.09 9.35 13.35
C ASN A 31 -8.11 9.08 12.19
N ILE A 32 -7.45 7.92 12.18
CA ILE A 32 -6.64 7.50 11.01
C ILE A 32 -7.57 7.19 9.83
N ASN A 33 -7.48 8.02 8.80
CA ASN A 33 -8.22 7.88 7.54
C ASN A 33 -7.32 7.46 6.37
N TYR A 34 -6.00 7.63 6.49
CA TYR A 34 -5.04 7.38 5.42
C TYR A 34 -3.75 6.75 5.95
N ILE A 35 -3.21 5.78 5.21
CA ILE A 35 -1.87 5.23 5.43
C ILE A 35 -1.06 5.42 4.15
N PHE A 36 0.04 6.17 4.25
CA PHE A 36 0.92 6.47 3.11
C PHE A 36 2.10 5.52 3.08
N GLN A 37 2.36 4.91 1.92
CA GLN A 37 3.61 4.20 1.62
C GLN A 37 4.36 5.00 0.57
N SER A 38 5.34 5.80 1.05
CA SER A 38 6.22 6.57 0.18
C SER A 38 7.31 5.67 -0.38
N ARG A 39 7.39 5.57 -1.71
CA ARG A 39 8.38 4.79 -2.45
C ARG A 39 8.47 3.32 -1.97
N ILE A 40 7.67 2.46 -2.58
CA ILE A 40 7.75 1.02 -2.39
C ILE A 40 9.07 0.52 -3.00
N THR A 41 9.96 -0.03 -2.17
CA THR A 41 11.25 -0.60 -2.61
C THR A 41 11.31 -2.12 -2.48
N ASN A 42 10.38 -2.74 -1.75
CA ASN A 42 10.31 -4.19 -1.65
C ASN A 42 9.89 -4.78 -3.00
N VAL A 43 10.73 -5.67 -3.54
CA VAL A 43 10.54 -6.26 -4.86
C VAL A 43 9.27 -7.09 -4.91
N ASP A 44 9.04 -7.97 -3.93
CA ASP A 44 7.84 -8.82 -3.90
C ASP A 44 6.54 -8.00 -3.91
N THR A 45 6.52 -6.86 -3.21
CA THR A 45 5.37 -5.94 -3.23
C THR A 45 5.15 -5.35 -4.61
N LEU A 46 6.23 -4.94 -5.29
CA LEU A 46 6.15 -4.39 -6.64
C LEU A 46 5.74 -5.45 -7.66
N GLU A 47 6.26 -6.67 -7.58
CA GLU A 47 5.88 -7.78 -8.46
C GLU A 47 4.39 -8.11 -8.32
N ILE A 48 3.91 -8.32 -7.08
CA ILE A 48 2.49 -8.56 -6.81
C ILE A 48 1.63 -7.40 -7.31
N LEU A 49 2.06 -6.16 -7.10
CA LEU A 49 1.34 -4.97 -7.57
C LEU A 49 1.28 -4.91 -9.10
N PHE A 50 2.40 -5.17 -9.79
CA PHE A 50 2.46 -5.10 -11.25
C PHE A 50 1.65 -6.22 -11.89
N GLU A 51 1.75 -7.45 -11.38
CA GLU A 51 0.93 -8.56 -11.82
C GLU A 51 -0.57 -8.26 -11.64
N ALA A 52 -0.95 -7.76 -10.46
CA ALA A 52 -2.34 -7.40 -10.17
C ALA A 52 -2.86 -6.30 -11.12
N LEU A 53 -2.06 -5.25 -11.38
CA LEU A 53 -2.45 -4.14 -12.24
C LEU A 53 -2.51 -4.53 -13.73
N LEU A 54 -1.59 -5.37 -14.20
CA LEU A 54 -1.61 -5.87 -15.59
C LEU A 54 -2.84 -6.73 -15.84
N LYS A 55 -3.18 -7.63 -14.90
CA LYS A 55 -4.40 -8.45 -14.98
C LYS A 55 -5.66 -7.59 -14.93
N TRP A 56 -5.71 -6.63 -14.02
CA TRP A 56 -6.82 -5.69 -13.87
C TRP A 56 -7.07 -4.86 -15.14
N ALA A 57 -6.01 -4.39 -15.78
CA ALA A 57 -6.10 -3.62 -17.03
C ALA A 57 -6.37 -4.47 -18.27
N GLY A 58 -6.19 -5.80 -18.18
CA GLY A 58 -6.18 -6.69 -19.33
C GLY A 58 -4.95 -6.50 -20.24
N GLY A 59 -3.84 -5.96 -19.71
CA GLY A 59 -2.62 -5.66 -20.48
C GLY A 59 -1.82 -4.49 -19.93
N GLU A 60 -1.25 -3.69 -20.83
CA GLU A 60 -0.43 -2.52 -20.50
C GLU A 60 -1.21 -1.49 -19.67
N ILE A 61 -0.57 -0.95 -18.64
CA ILE A 61 -1.15 0.09 -17.79
C ILE A 61 -0.12 1.14 -17.40
N THR A 62 -0.55 2.41 -17.38
CA THR A 62 0.28 3.54 -16.95
C THR A 62 -0.11 4.00 -15.56
N ILE A 63 0.84 3.96 -14.63
CA ILE A 63 0.73 4.64 -13.34
C ILE A 63 1.02 6.13 -13.55
N GLY A 64 0.01 6.96 -13.37
CA GLY A 64 0.15 8.41 -13.46
C GLY A 64 0.67 9.07 -12.19
N LYS A 65 0.84 10.40 -12.27
CA LYS A 65 1.02 11.25 -11.09
C LYS A 65 -0.25 11.27 -10.24
N TRP A 66 -0.22 11.93 -9.08
CA TRP A 66 -1.38 12.06 -8.19
C TRP A 66 -2.71 12.39 -8.90
N GLU A 67 -2.71 13.36 -9.81
CA GLU A 67 -3.91 13.76 -10.57
C GLU A 67 -4.45 12.69 -11.53
N ARG A 68 -3.61 11.72 -11.90
CA ARG A 68 -3.93 10.59 -12.79
C ARG A 68 -3.56 9.26 -12.14
N ARG A 69 -3.68 9.20 -10.81
CA ARG A 69 -3.40 8.00 -10.02
C ARG A 69 -4.38 6.89 -10.37
N LEU A 70 -3.94 5.65 -10.20
CA LEU A 70 -4.82 4.49 -10.29
C LEU A 70 -5.52 4.32 -8.95
N THR A 71 -6.81 4.01 -8.98
CA THR A 71 -7.61 3.81 -7.78
C THR A 71 -8.25 2.45 -7.85
N LEU A 72 -7.94 1.57 -6.89
CA LEU A 72 -8.64 0.31 -6.69
C LEU A 72 -9.56 0.46 -5.48
N ASP A 73 -10.86 0.24 -5.68
CA ASP A 73 -11.88 0.37 -4.64
C ASP A 73 -12.59 -0.96 -4.43
N VAL A 74 -12.52 -1.54 -3.23
CA VAL A 74 -13.11 -2.85 -2.91
C VAL A 74 -14.62 -2.91 -3.16
N ARG A 75 -15.29 -1.76 -3.24
CA ARG A 75 -16.73 -1.66 -3.51
C ARG A 75 -17.06 -1.90 -4.98
N LYS A 76 -16.09 -1.79 -5.90
CA LYS A 76 -16.26 -2.09 -7.31
C LYS A 76 -15.82 -3.52 -7.59
N ASP A 77 -16.69 -4.31 -8.22
CA ASP A 77 -16.40 -5.72 -8.49
C ASP A 77 -15.16 -5.92 -9.37
N GLU A 78 -14.94 -5.04 -10.35
CA GLU A 78 -13.77 -5.06 -11.24
C GLU A 78 -12.44 -4.83 -10.51
N ASP A 79 -12.44 -4.12 -9.38
CA ASP A 79 -11.23 -3.76 -8.65
C ASP A 79 -10.88 -4.79 -7.56
N LYS A 80 -11.83 -5.61 -7.12
CA LYS A 80 -11.71 -6.46 -5.93
C LYS A 80 -10.50 -7.38 -5.97
N GLU A 81 -10.28 -8.07 -7.09
CA GLU A 81 -9.19 -9.03 -7.21
C GLU A 81 -7.82 -8.34 -7.07
N ALA A 82 -7.61 -7.25 -7.82
CA ALA A 82 -6.38 -6.48 -7.75
C ALA A 82 -6.19 -5.81 -6.39
N PHE A 83 -7.27 -5.31 -5.80
CA PHE A 83 -7.28 -4.73 -4.46
C PHE A 83 -6.81 -5.76 -3.42
N TYR A 84 -7.38 -6.96 -3.40
CA TYR A 84 -7.00 -8.00 -2.44
C TYR A 84 -5.61 -8.57 -2.70
N ALA A 85 -5.20 -8.71 -3.97
CA ALA A 85 -3.83 -9.08 -4.31
C ALA A 85 -2.82 -8.08 -3.72
N PHE A 86 -3.05 -6.78 -3.92
CA PHE A 86 -2.18 -5.75 -3.35
C PHE A 86 -2.25 -5.70 -1.82
N LEU A 87 -3.43 -5.88 -1.22
CA LEU A 87 -3.59 -5.93 0.23
C LEU A 87 -2.86 -7.13 0.85
N GLY A 88 -2.72 -8.24 0.11
CA GLY A 88 -1.95 -9.42 0.49
C GLY A 88 -0.43 -9.26 0.40
N SER A 89 0.06 -8.22 -0.28
CA SER A 89 1.50 -7.94 -0.39
C SER A 89 2.16 -7.63 0.96
N PRO A 90 3.50 -7.67 1.07
CA PRO A 90 4.18 -7.25 2.30
C PRO A 90 3.79 -5.86 2.81
N HIS A 91 3.57 -4.86 1.95
CA HIS A 91 3.15 -3.51 2.36
C HIS A 91 1.65 -3.42 2.71
N GLY A 92 0.81 -4.12 1.95
CA GLY A 92 -0.63 -4.20 2.24
C GLY A 92 -0.89 -4.89 3.58
N SER A 93 -0.26 -6.04 3.80
CA SER A 93 -0.40 -6.81 5.04
C SER A 93 0.18 -6.07 6.25
N MET A 94 1.28 -5.32 6.08
CA MET A 94 1.81 -4.44 7.13
C MET A 94 0.78 -3.38 7.55
N SER A 95 0.14 -2.73 6.57
CA SER A 95 -0.84 -1.69 6.82
C SER A 95 -2.09 -2.26 7.52
N SER A 96 -2.53 -3.45 7.13
CA SER A 96 -3.60 -4.18 7.82
C SER A 96 -3.22 -4.60 9.24
N TYR A 97 -1.98 -5.07 9.44
CA TYR A 97 -1.48 -5.48 10.74
C TYR A 97 -1.39 -4.31 11.73
N LEU A 98 -0.98 -3.13 11.25
CA LEU A 98 -1.02 -1.89 12.02
C LEU A 98 -2.44 -1.63 12.57
N LEU A 99 -3.45 -1.65 11.70
CA LEU A 99 -4.83 -1.39 12.10
C LEU A 99 -5.34 -2.46 13.10
N LEU A 100 -4.98 -3.72 12.89
CA LEU A 100 -5.41 -4.83 13.74
C LEU A 100 -4.84 -4.75 15.16
N ASN A 101 -3.54 -4.44 15.29
CA ASN A 101 -2.88 -4.41 16.61
C ASN A 101 -3.30 -3.22 17.45
N HIS A 102 -3.74 -2.13 16.81
CA HIS A 102 -4.10 -0.89 17.50
C HIS A 102 -5.61 -0.66 17.58
N LYS A 103 -6.41 -1.69 17.31
CA LYS A 103 -7.89 -1.62 17.32
C LYS A 103 -8.49 -1.09 18.64
N GLU A 104 -7.80 -1.25 19.77
CA GLU A 104 -8.24 -0.71 21.06
C GLU A 104 -8.21 0.82 21.08
N ASN A 105 -7.22 1.42 20.41
CA ASN A 105 -7.05 2.88 20.33
C ASN A 105 -7.69 3.46 19.06
N LEU A 106 -7.68 2.71 17.96
CA LEU A 106 -8.17 3.15 16.65
C LEU A 106 -9.65 2.81 16.40
N GLY A 107 -10.22 1.88 17.17
CA GLY A 107 -11.48 1.22 16.81
C GLY A 107 -11.31 0.20 15.68
N ILE A 108 -12.42 -0.39 15.23
CA ILE A 108 -12.41 -1.34 14.10
C ILE A 108 -12.32 -0.55 12.80
N LYS A 109 -11.19 -0.71 12.11
CA LYS A 109 -10.86 0.00 10.87
C LYS A 109 -10.65 -0.97 9.73
N THR A 110 -11.08 -0.58 8.54
CA THR A 110 -10.95 -1.38 7.31
C THR A 110 -10.37 -0.53 6.19
N ILE A 111 -9.43 -1.10 5.44
CA ILE A 111 -8.95 -0.50 4.18
C ILE A 111 -9.96 -0.86 3.10
N ASN A 112 -10.49 0.14 2.40
CA ASN A 112 -11.50 -0.09 1.35
C ASN A 112 -11.09 0.42 -0.03
N LYS A 113 -10.03 1.23 -0.10
CA LYS A 113 -9.56 1.82 -1.34
C LYS A 113 -8.06 2.07 -1.26
N VAL A 114 -7.38 1.89 -2.38
CA VAL A 114 -5.96 2.23 -2.53
C VAL A 114 -5.78 3.12 -3.75
N ASP A 115 -5.04 4.20 -3.57
CA ASP A 115 -4.57 5.05 -4.65
C ASP A 115 -3.09 4.78 -4.92
N ILE A 116 -2.71 4.54 -6.17
CA ILE A 116 -1.35 4.18 -6.61
C ILE A 116 -0.86 5.22 -7.62
N PHE A 117 0.32 5.78 -7.38
CA PHE A 117 0.86 6.88 -8.18
C PHE A 117 2.39 6.91 -8.20
N VAL A 118 2.93 7.73 -9.09
CA VAL A 118 4.37 8.07 -9.16
C VAL A 118 4.58 9.57 -8.94
N PRO A 119 5.69 10.00 -8.32
CA PRO A 119 5.87 11.41 -7.94
C PRO A 119 6.19 12.33 -9.13
N SER A 120 6.84 11.82 -10.19
CA SER A 120 7.49 12.67 -11.17
C SER A 120 7.14 12.35 -12.61
N VAL A 121 7.44 11.16 -13.10
CA VAL A 121 7.25 10.76 -14.50
C VAL A 121 6.28 9.58 -14.53
N PRO A 122 5.16 9.67 -15.27
CA PRO A 122 4.26 8.54 -15.47
C PRO A 122 5.03 7.29 -15.92
N TRP A 123 4.65 6.14 -15.38
CA TRP A 123 5.36 4.90 -15.62
C TRP A 123 4.42 3.86 -16.20
N THR A 124 4.80 3.29 -17.34
CA THR A 124 4.06 2.22 -18.00
C THR A 124 4.59 0.87 -17.58
N ILE A 125 3.71 0.02 -17.08
CA ILE A 125 4.01 -1.38 -16.74
C ILE A 125 3.81 -2.21 -18.01
N LEU A 126 4.89 -2.84 -18.47
CA LEU A 126 4.91 -3.67 -19.67
C LEU A 126 5.06 -5.17 -19.36
N ALA A 127 5.51 -5.51 -18.15
CA ALA A 127 5.71 -6.87 -17.68
C ALA A 127 5.67 -6.90 -16.15
N GLU A 128 5.47 -8.11 -15.60
CA GLU A 128 5.37 -8.36 -14.15
C GLU A 128 6.71 -8.15 -13.42
N GLY A 129 7.83 -8.29 -14.13
CA GLY A 129 9.18 -8.20 -13.56
C GLY A 129 9.61 -6.78 -13.17
N VAL A 130 10.24 -6.65 -12.00
CA VAL A 130 10.74 -5.38 -11.48
C VAL A 130 12.13 -5.07 -12.04
N SER A 131 12.18 -4.23 -13.08
CA SER A 131 13.43 -3.69 -13.61
C SER A 131 13.99 -2.54 -12.75
N ASP A 132 15.25 -2.16 -12.97
CA ASP A 132 15.83 -0.98 -12.32
C ASP A 132 15.10 0.31 -12.67
N LEU A 133 14.51 0.38 -13.87
CA LEU A 133 13.65 1.48 -14.28
C LEU A 133 12.35 1.51 -13.46
N ALA A 134 11.76 0.35 -13.17
CA ALA A 134 10.58 0.26 -12.31
C ALA A 134 10.89 0.72 -10.88
N ARG A 135 12.08 0.42 -10.34
CA ARG A 135 12.54 0.95 -9.05
C ARG A 135 12.78 2.47 -9.08
N ALA A 136 13.23 2.99 -10.22
CA ALA A 136 13.44 4.43 -10.43
C ALA A 136 12.12 5.21 -10.56
N ALA A 137 11.02 4.56 -10.94
CA ALA A 137 9.68 5.17 -11.03
C ALA A 137 9.14 5.63 -9.66
N LYS A 138 9.65 5.09 -8.54
CA LYS A 138 9.27 5.45 -7.16
C LYS A 138 7.76 5.33 -6.92
N VAL A 139 7.18 4.20 -7.32
CA VAL A 139 5.77 3.88 -7.09
C VAL A 139 5.44 4.06 -5.60
N SER A 140 4.36 4.77 -5.34
CA SER A 140 3.86 5.10 -4.00
C SER A 140 2.37 4.81 -3.93
N CYS A 141 1.85 4.58 -2.73
CA CYS A 141 0.42 4.36 -2.55
C CYS A 141 -0.15 5.00 -1.28
N VAL A 142 -1.47 5.20 -1.30
CA VAL A 142 -2.27 5.66 -0.16
C VAL A 142 -3.40 4.66 0.06
N PHE A 143 -3.40 4.01 1.21
CA PHE A 143 -4.54 3.23 1.66
C PHE A 143 -5.54 4.15 2.35
N HIS A 144 -6.80 4.07 1.94
CA HIS A 144 -7.92 4.77 2.55
C HIS A 144 -8.58 3.85 3.57
N VAL A 145 -8.72 4.36 4.78
CA VAL A 145 -9.19 3.63 5.95
C VAL A 145 -10.53 4.20 6.38
N THR A 146 -11.51 3.34 6.64
CA THR A 146 -12.81 3.73 7.20
C THR A 146 -13.11 2.94 8.46
N THR A 147 -13.88 3.56 9.36
CA THR A 147 -14.49 2.85 10.48
C THR A 147 -15.57 1.90 9.96
N VAL A 148 -15.66 0.71 10.57
CA VAL A 148 -16.72 -0.27 10.32
C VAL A 148 -17.98 0.09 11.10
#